data_AF-A0A923J8J7-F1
#
_entry.id   AF-A0A923J8J7-F1
#
_cell.length_a   1.000
_cell.length_b   1.000
_cell.length_c   1.000
_cell.angle_alpha   90.00
_cell.angle_beta   90.00
_cell.angle_gamma   90.00
#
_symmetry.space_group_name_H-M   'P 1'
#
loop_
_entity.id
_entity.type
_entity.pdbx_description
1 polymer ?
#
loop_
_entity_poly.entity_id
_entity_poly.type
_entity_poly.pdbx_seq_one_letter_code
_entity_poly.pdbx_strand_id
1 'polypeptide(L)'
;MDHSPGQRQYADRSKYRDYYQGKYHLTHDEMDRFEAEQMALAATVAAQSPDHRRHVPRPPYRPRQPRRRHRGACGRISPARSVIAEFPTTLAAAQASRQHGMHVLMGAPNIVRGGSHSGNVAAHQLASHGLLDILSSDYYPASLLDAAFRIADAEDNAFTLPQAIRLVSQHPAQALGLTIAASSPRENAPTGAGAPSRRTYPDRPCLAPGKRVF
;
A
#
# COMPACT_ATOMS: atom_id res chain seq x y z
N MET A 1 -11.00 -1.00 12.57
CA MET A 1 -9.73 -1.73 12.42
C MET A 1 -9.23 -2.00 13.83
N ASP A 2 -8.79 -3.22 14.13
CA ASP A 2 -8.36 -3.56 15.49
C ASP A 2 -6.87 -3.22 15.66
N HIS A 3 -6.60 -2.27 16.54
CA HIS A 3 -5.27 -1.74 16.86
C HIS A 3 -4.88 -2.03 18.30
N SER A 4 -5.54 -2.96 19.00
CA SER A 4 -5.22 -3.17 20.42
C SER A 4 -3.75 -3.56 20.64
N PRO A 5 -3.17 -3.22 21.80
CA PRO A 5 -1.75 -3.40 22.06
C PRO A 5 -1.27 -4.84 21.87
N GLY A 6 -0.11 -5.02 21.24
CA GLY A 6 0.55 -6.32 21.07
C GLY A 6 0.09 -7.11 19.85
N GLN A 7 -0.68 -6.52 18.93
CA GLN A 7 -1.11 -7.19 17.70
C GLN A 7 -1.09 -6.28 16.47
N ARG A 8 -1.00 -6.93 15.30
CA ARG A 8 -1.07 -6.28 13.97
C ARG A 8 -0.09 -5.12 13.85
N GLN A 9 -0.61 -3.89 13.71
CA GLN A 9 0.18 -2.67 13.52
C GLN A 9 1.06 -2.36 14.73
N TYR A 10 0.64 -2.75 15.93
CA TYR A 10 1.32 -2.53 17.19
C TYR A 10 1.68 -3.85 17.86
N ALA A 11 2.33 -4.74 17.09
CA ALA A 11 2.90 -5.97 17.66
C ALA A 11 3.90 -5.65 18.78
N ASP A 12 4.66 -4.57 18.61
CA ASP A 12 5.49 -3.99 19.66
C ASP A 12 4.67 -2.99 20.49
N ARG A 13 4.52 -3.27 21.79
CA ARG A 13 3.77 -2.42 22.73
C ARG A 13 4.45 -1.11 23.03
N SER A 14 5.78 -1.02 22.92
CA SER A 14 6.50 0.24 23.15
C SER A 14 6.05 1.31 22.16
N LYS A 15 5.95 0.95 20.87
CA LYS A 15 5.46 1.84 19.81
C LYS A 15 4.00 2.22 19.96
N TYR A 16 3.20 1.36 20.58
CA TYR A 16 1.83 1.71 20.95
C TYR A 16 1.83 2.87 21.94
N ARG A 17 2.62 2.74 23.02
CA ARG A 17 2.80 3.82 24.01
C ARG A 17 3.36 5.08 23.36
N ASP A 18 4.45 5.01 22.61
CA ASP A 18 5.07 6.18 21.96
C ASP A 18 4.06 6.97 21.11
N TYR A 19 3.28 6.27 20.30
CA TYR A 19 2.30 6.90 19.42
C TYR A 19 1.15 7.55 20.21
N TYR A 20 0.54 6.81 21.14
CA TYR A 20 -0.66 7.27 21.85
C TYR A 20 -0.34 8.28 22.95
N GLN A 21 0.78 8.12 23.67
CA GLN A 21 1.27 9.13 24.61
C GLN A 21 1.67 10.41 23.88
N GLY A 22 2.36 10.31 22.73
CA GLY A 22 2.70 11.49 21.94
C GLY A 22 1.47 12.21 21.38
N LYS A 23 0.46 11.47 20.91
CA LYS A 23 -0.75 12.02 20.29
C LYS A 23 -1.74 12.63 21.28
N TYR A 24 -1.93 11.99 22.43
CA TYR A 24 -2.92 12.41 23.43
C TYR A 24 -2.27 13.02 24.67
N HIS A 25 -0.95 13.15 24.70
CA HIS A 25 -0.17 13.70 25.82
C HIS A 25 -0.44 12.99 27.16
N LEU A 26 -0.63 11.67 27.10
CA LEU A 26 -0.96 10.85 28.28
C LEU A 26 0.26 10.66 29.17
N THR A 27 0.06 10.77 30.47
CA THR A 27 1.00 10.30 31.49
C THR A 27 1.14 8.77 31.43
N HIS A 28 2.12 8.20 32.14
CA HIS A 28 2.31 6.74 32.20
C HIS A 28 1.07 6.03 32.78
N ASP A 29 0.52 6.55 33.88
CA ASP A 29 -0.66 5.98 34.53
C ASP A 29 -1.93 6.08 33.66
N GLU A 30 -2.08 7.18 32.93
CA GLU A 30 -3.16 7.32 31.93
C GLU A 30 -3.00 6.35 30.77
N MET A 31 -1.77 6.14 30.30
CA MET A 31 -1.47 5.20 29.23
C MET A 31 -1.76 3.76 29.66
N ASP A 32 -1.43 3.39 30.89
CA ASP A 32 -1.71 2.04 31.42
C ASP A 32 -3.21 1.77 31.51
N ARG A 33 -4.00 2.76 31.97
CA ARG A 33 -5.48 2.67 31.95
C ARG A 33 -6.00 2.56 30.51
N PHE A 34 -5.48 3.38 29.60
CA PHE A 34 -5.86 3.34 28.19
C PHE A 34 -5.57 1.99 27.54
N GLU A 35 -4.41 1.38 27.79
CA GLU A 35 -4.09 0.03 27.30
C GLU A 35 -5.07 -1.01 27.84
N ALA A 36 -5.38 -0.95 29.14
CA ALA A 36 -6.31 -1.87 29.79
C ALA A 36 -7.72 -1.76 29.19
N GLU A 37 -8.21 -0.55 28.96
CA GLU A 37 -9.50 -0.28 28.30
C GLU A 37 -9.53 -0.84 26.88
N GLN A 38 -8.48 -0.61 26.10
CA GLN A 38 -8.37 -1.10 24.72
C GLN A 38 -8.27 -2.63 24.63
N MET A 39 -7.62 -3.27 25.60
CA MET A 39 -7.59 -4.73 25.73
C MET A 39 -8.96 -5.30 26.14
N ALA A 40 -9.63 -4.67 27.11
CA ALA A 40 -10.97 -5.08 27.54
C ALA A 40 -12.01 -4.93 26.42
N LEU A 41 -11.92 -3.84 25.64
CA LEU A 41 -12.77 -3.64 24.46
C LEU A 41 -12.51 -4.72 23.40
N ALA A 42 -11.25 -5.03 23.10
CA ALA A 42 -10.92 -6.09 22.15
C ALA A 42 -11.42 -7.47 22.61
N ALA A 43 -11.28 -7.80 23.91
CA ALA A 43 -11.82 -9.03 24.47
C ALA A 43 -13.35 -9.09 24.37
N THR A 44 -14.03 -7.96 24.62
CA THR A 44 -15.49 -7.84 24.49
C THR A 44 -15.93 -8.05 23.05
N VAL A 45 -15.29 -7.38 22.08
CA VAL A 45 -15.57 -7.55 20.65
C VAL A 45 -15.30 -8.99 20.20
N ALA A 46 -14.21 -9.61 20.67
CA ALA A 46 -13.90 -11.00 20.35
C ALA A 46 -14.94 -11.98 20.91
N ALA A 47 -15.47 -11.72 22.10
CA ALA A 47 -16.52 -12.52 22.74
C ALA A 47 -17.89 -12.33 22.07
N GLN A 48 -18.24 -11.09 21.69
CA GLN A 48 -19.51 -10.75 21.03
C GLN A 48 -19.55 -11.19 19.56
N SER A 49 -18.39 -11.36 18.94
CA SER A 49 -18.27 -11.80 17.56
C SER A 49 -17.27 -12.96 17.41
N PRO A 50 -17.61 -14.16 17.93
CA PRO A 50 -16.84 -15.38 17.61
C PRO A 50 -16.74 -15.60 16.10
N ASP A 51 -17.71 -15.04 15.36
CA ASP A 51 -18.01 -15.29 13.97
C ASP A 51 -17.53 -14.21 12.97
N HIS A 52 -16.69 -13.25 13.37
CA HIS A 52 -15.95 -12.42 12.37
C HIS A 52 -15.05 -13.27 11.43
N ARG A 53 -14.91 -14.56 11.73
CA ARG A 53 -14.28 -15.61 10.93
C ARG A 53 -15.21 -16.30 9.93
N ARG A 54 -16.54 -16.21 9.99
CA ARG A 54 -17.45 -16.79 8.98
C ARG A 54 -18.51 -15.81 8.47
N HIS A 55 -18.66 -15.84 7.14
CA HIS A 55 -19.85 -15.54 6.36
C HIS A 55 -20.67 -14.27 6.64
N VAL A 56 -20.46 -13.26 5.79
CA VAL A 56 -21.57 -12.37 5.38
C VAL A 56 -22.33 -13.09 4.24
N PRO A 57 -23.64 -13.43 4.39
CA PRO A 57 -24.46 -13.94 3.29
C PRO A 57 -24.61 -12.86 2.20
N ARG A 58 -24.63 -13.26 0.93
CA ARG A 58 -24.84 -12.33 -0.20
C ARG A 58 -26.34 -12.27 -0.56
N PRO A 59 -26.90 -11.09 -0.86
CA PRO A 59 -28.06 -11.00 -1.75
C PRO A 59 -27.64 -11.38 -3.18
N PRO A 60 -28.52 -12.01 -3.99
CA PRO A 60 -28.13 -12.79 -5.17
C PRO A 60 -27.64 -11.98 -6.39
N TYR A 61 -27.71 -10.66 -6.42
CA TYR A 61 -27.43 -9.88 -7.64
C TYR A 61 -26.58 -8.62 -7.39
N ARG A 62 -25.26 -8.79 -7.21
CA ARG A 62 -24.27 -7.72 -7.53
C ARG A 62 -22.94 -8.30 -8.01
N PRO A 63 -22.27 -7.65 -8.99
CA PRO A 63 -20.95 -8.06 -9.47
C PRO A 63 -19.95 -8.22 -8.32
N ARG A 64 -18.97 -9.11 -8.51
CA ARG A 64 -17.94 -9.48 -7.52
C ARG A 64 -17.30 -8.23 -6.91
N GLN A 65 -17.75 -7.78 -5.74
CA GLN A 65 -17.05 -6.75 -4.97
C GLN A 65 -15.82 -7.39 -4.30
N PRO A 66 -14.60 -7.02 -4.70
CA PRO A 66 -13.38 -7.52 -4.09
C PRO A 66 -13.29 -6.97 -2.68
N ARG A 67 -13.26 -7.86 -1.68
CA ARG A 67 -13.14 -7.45 -0.27
C ARG A 67 -11.67 -7.41 0.12
N ARG A 68 -11.18 -6.24 0.55
CA ARG A 68 -9.85 -6.08 1.16
C ARG A 68 -9.91 -6.48 2.64
N ARG A 69 -8.85 -7.09 3.16
CA ARG A 69 -8.67 -7.34 4.59
C ARG A 69 -7.24 -7.04 5.00
N HIS A 70 -7.11 -6.28 6.09
CA HIS A 70 -5.85 -6.11 6.80
C HIS A 70 -5.61 -7.35 7.67
N ARG A 71 -4.52 -8.09 7.45
CA ARG A 71 -4.15 -9.25 8.31
C ARG A 71 -2.67 -9.13 8.71
N GLY A 72 -2.43 -9.01 10.01
CA GLY A 72 -1.11 -9.09 10.63
C GLY A 72 -1.03 -10.34 11.49
N ALA A 73 0.14 -10.99 11.46
CA ALA A 73 0.55 -12.21 12.17
C ALA A 73 0.04 -13.58 11.63
N CYS A 74 0.98 -14.54 11.56
CA CYS A 74 0.79 -15.94 11.19
C CYS A 74 -0.21 -16.63 12.12
N GLY A 75 -1.47 -16.68 11.71
CA GLY A 75 -2.52 -17.45 12.38
C GLY A 75 -3.48 -17.99 11.33
N ARG A 76 -3.42 -19.32 11.15
CA ARG A 76 -4.28 -20.22 10.33
C ARG A 76 -5.23 -19.51 9.35
N ILE A 77 -4.87 -19.55 8.07
CA ILE A 77 -5.67 -18.98 6.98
C ILE A 77 -6.93 -19.84 6.80
N SER A 78 -8.06 -19.33 7.29
CA SER A 78 -9.39 -19.83 6.93
C SER A 78 -9.69 -19.41 5.48
N PRO A 79 -10.30 -20.26 4.63
CA PRO A 79 -10.59 -19.94 3.24
C PRO A 79 -11.66 -18.85 3.17
N ALA A 80 -11.24 -17.58 3.15
CA ALA A 80 -12.14 -16.44 3.18
C ALA A 80 -11.82 -15.47 2.04
N ARG A 81 -12.54 -15.64 0.92
CA ARG A 81 -13.15 -14.66 -0.03
C ARG A 81 -12.46 -13.31 -0.39
N SER A 82 -11.27 -13.00 0.12
CA SER A 82 -10.52 -11.78 -0.15
C SER A 82 -9.42 -12.07 -1.16
N VAL A 83 -9.32 -11.24 -2.19
CA VAL A 83 -8.31 -11.36 -3.26
C VAL A 83 -7.11 -10.44 -3.03
N ILE A 84 -7.17 -9.55 -2.03
CA ILE A 84 -6.11 -8.61 -1.67
C ILE A 84 -5.82 -8.74 -0.18
N ALA A 85 -4.55 -8.93 0.15
CA ALA A 85 -3.97 -8.78 1.47
C ALA A 85 -3.41 -7.37 1.61
N GLU A 86 -4.02 -6.58 2.47
CA GLU A 86 -3.71 -5.16 2.58
C GLU A 86 -2.78 -4.88 3.75
N PHE A 87 -1.67 -4.18 3.50
CA PHE A 87 -0.69 -3.77 4.49
C PHE A 87 -0.23 -4.92 5.42
N PRO A 88 0.30 -6.03 4.88
CA PRO A 88 0.90 -7.05 5.73
C PRO A 88 2.01 -6.42 6.58
N THR A 89 2.03 -6.74 7.87
CA THR A 89 2.98 -6.14 8.80
C THR A 89 4.33 -6.85 8.85
N THR A 90 4.43 -8.05 8.26
CA THR A 90 5.66 -8.85 8.20
C THR A 90 5.86 -9.50 6.83
N LEU A 91 7.12 -9.82 6.48
CA LEU A 91 7.46 -10.58 5.27
C LEU A 91 6.73 -11.93 5.24
N ALA A 92 6.72 -12.65 6.35
CA ALA A 92 6.03 -13.95 6.48
C ALA A 92 4.53 -13.83 6.18
N ALA A 93 3.87 -12.77 6.64
CA ALA A 93 2.45 -12.53 6.36
C ALA A 93 2.20 -12.24 4.86
N ALA A 94 3.09 -11.47 4.21
CA ALA A 94 3.03 -11.21 2.78
C ALA A 94 3.22 -12.50 1.96
N GLN A 95 4.23 -13.30 2.30
CA GLN A 95 4.50 -14.60 1.67
C GLN A 95 3.32 -15.56 1.81
N ALA A 96 2.81 -15.74 3.04
CA ALA A 96 1.66 -16.59 3.29
C ALA A 96 0.42 -16.11 2.51
N SER A 97 0.25 -14.79 2.35
CA SER A 97 -0.85 -14.22 1.56
C SER A 97 -0.77 -14.61 0.09
N ARG A 98 0.42 -14.49 -0.52
CA ARG A 98 0.64 -14.91 -1.91
C ARG A 98 0.47 -16.40 -2.11
N GLN A 99 0.93 -17.23 -1.17
CA GLN A 99 0.71 -18.69 -1.20
C GLN A 99 -0.78 -19.07 -1.22
N HIS A 100 -1.65 -18.19 -0.73
CA HIS A 100 -3.11 -18.36 -0.75
C HIS A 100 -3.79 -17.62 -1.91
N GLY A 101 -3.03 -17.18 -2.91
CA GLY A 101 -3.55 -16.52 -4.11
C GLY A 101 -4.06 -15.10 -3.89
N MET A 102 -3.61 -14.42 -2.82
CA MET A 102 -3.96 -13.02 -2.57
C MET A 102 -2.88 -12.08 -3.11
N HIS A 103 -3.28 -10.95 -3.70
CA HIS A 103 -2.39 -9.86 -4.07
C HIS A 103 -2.00 -9.03 -2.84
N VAL A 104 -0.72 -8.74 -2.68
CA VAL A 104 -0.22 -7.89 -1.60
C VAL A 104 -0.29 -6.42 -2.00
N LEU A 105 -1.01 -5.64 -1.21
CA LEU A 105 -1.17 -4.20 -1.39
C LEU A 105 -0.43 -3.42 -0.29
N MET A 106 0.34 -2.42 -0.71
CA MET A 106 0.97 -1.43 0.18
C MET A 106 0.62 0.00 -0.22
N GLY A 107 0.84 0.94 0.69
CA GLY A 107 0.64 2.37 0.45
C GLY A 107 1.89 2.99 -0.19
N ALA A 108 1.71 3.62 -1.35
CA ALA A 108 2.71 4.41 -2.06
C ALA A 108 3.42 5.47 -1.19
N PRO A 109 2.77 6.13 -0.21
CA PRO A 109 3.47 7.08 0.66
C PRO A 109 4.61 6.45 1.47
N ASN A 110 4.58 5.14 1.74
CA ASN A 110 5.67 4.43 2.43
C ASN A 110 6.93 4.32 1.56
N ILE A 111 6.78 4.27 0.23
CA ILE A 111 7.90 4.31 -0.71
C ILE A 111 8.48 5.72 -0.77
N VAL A 112 7.63 6.73 -0.95
CA VAL A 112 8.07 8.14 -1.05
C VAL A 112 8.79 8.61 0.21
N ARG A 113 8.36 8.14 1.38
CA ARG A 113 8.99 8.46 2.67
C ARG A 113 10.25 7.65 2.97
N GLY A 114 10.52 6.57 2.23
CA GLY A 114 11.70 5.72 2.45
C GLY A 114 11.64 4.81 3.69
N GLY A 115 10.46 4.57 4.28
CA GLY A 115 10.37 3.75 5.49
C GLY A 115 8.97 3.50 6.04
N SER A 116 8.87 2.53 6.95
CA SER A 116 7.65 2.19 7.68
C SER A 116 7.63 2.89 9.05
N HIS A 117 6.55 3.60 9.35
CA HIS A 117 6.48 4.45 10.55
C HIS A 117 6.33 3.67 11.87
N SER A 118 6.04 2.37 11.80
CA SER A 118 5.75 1.50 12.95
C SER A 118 6.75 0.35 13.08
N GLY A 119 7.81 0.31 12.26
CA GLY A 119 8.74 -0.83 12.13
C GLY A 119 8.10 -2.14 11.69
N ASN A 120 6.90 -2.06 11.12
CA ASN A 120 6.36 -3.09 10.25
C ASN A 120 7.20 -3.17 8.96
N VAL A 121 7.11 -4.29 8.23
CA VAL A 121 7.81 -4.43 6.95
C VAL A 121 7.53 -3.23 6.03
N ALA A 122 8.59 -2.65 5.47
CA ALA A 122 8.46 -1.50 4.58
C ALA A 122 8.03 -1.94 3.18
N ALA A 123 7.37 -1.04 2.45
CA ALA A 123 6.92 -1.32 1.09
C ALA A 123 8.09 -1.63 0.13
N HIS A 124 9.24 -0.96 0.30
CA HIS A 124 10.45 -1.22 -0.50
C HIS A 124 11.01 -2.62 -0.25
N GLN A 125 10.97 -3.12 1.00
CA GLN A 125 11.40 -4.49 1.31
C GLN A 125 10.49 -5.51 0.65
N LEU A 126 9.17 -5.29 0.64
CA LEU A 126 8.26 -6.17 -0.09
C LEU A 126 8.51 -6.12 -1.60
N ALA A 127 8.89 -4.97 -2.15
CA ALA A 127 9.26 -4.84 -3.55
C ALA A 127 10.56 -5.61 -3.88
N SER A 128 11.63 -5.43 -3.10
CA SER A 128 12.91 -6.12 -3.32
C SER A 128 12.81 -7.64 -3.18
N HIS A 129 11.91 -8.13 -2.31
CA HIS A 129 11.60 -9.57 -2.20
C HIS A 129 10.60 -10.10 -3.25
N GLY A 130 10.13 -9.27 -4.19
CA GLY A 130 9.16 -9.68 -5.22
C GLY A 130 7.78 -10.04 -4.65
N LEU A 131 7.45 -9.52 -3.46
CA LEU A 131 6.20 -9.81 -2.76
C LEU A 131 5.13 -8.74 -2.97
N LEU A 132 5.50 -7.54 -3.45
CA LEU A 132 4.58 -6.43 -3.69
C LEU A 132 3.83 -6.57 -5.03
N ASP A 133 2.50 -6.54 -5.00
CA ASP A 133 1.67 -6.62 -6.21
C ASP A 133 1.01 -5.28 -6.58
N ILE A 134 0.58 -4.51 -5.57
CA ILE A 134 -0.25 -3.31 -5.77
C ILE A 134 0.24 -2.18 -4.87
N LEU A 135 0.30 -0.98 -5.44
CA LEU A 135 0.43 0.26 -4.69
C LEU A 135 -0.92 1.02 -4.67
N SER A 136 -1.29 1.53 -3.50
CA SER A 136 -2.41 2.45 -3.31
C SER A 136 -1.90 3.82 -2.88
N SER A 137 -2.55 4.90 -3.33
CA SER A 137 -2.21 6.26 -2.89
C SER A 137 -2.33 6.45 -1.39
N ASP A 138 -3.16 5.65 -0.73
CA ASP A 138 -3.49 5.79 0.68
C ASP A 138 -3.92 7.25 0.96
N TYR A 139 -3.51 7.82 2.09
CA TYR A 139 -3.78 9.20 2.49
C TYR A 139 -3.12 10.29 1.64
N TYR A 140 -2.25 9.95 0.67
CA TYR A 140 -1.54 10.96 -0.14
C TYR A 140 -1.65 10.66 -1.65
N PRO A 141 -2.68 11.20 -2.33
CA PRO A 141 -2.99 10.95 -3.75
C PRO A 141 -1.82 11.11 -4.72
N ALA A 142 -0.97 12.12 -4.51
CA ALA A 142 0.15 12.43 -5.41
C ALA A 142 1.30 11.41 -5.35
N SER A 143 1.28 10.46 -4.39
CA SER A 143 2.38 9.51 -4.18
C SER A 143 2.48 8.39 -5.21
N LEU A 144 1.40 8.06 -5.95
CA LEU A 144 1.36 6.84 -6.77
C LEU A 144 2.43 6.83 -7.87
N LEU A 145 2.51 7.91 -8.64
CA LEU A 145 3.44 7.97 -9.76
C LEU A 145 4.88 8.07 -9.27
N ASP A 146 5.15 8.94 -8.29
CA ASP A 146 6.47 9.08 -7.67
C ASP A 146 6.95 7.74 -7.07
N ALA A 147 6.08 7.02 -6.36
CA ALA A 147 6.42 5.70 -5.83
C ALA A 147 6.78 4.68 -6.92
N ALA A 148 6.10 4.69 -8.06
CA ALA A 148 6.43 3.79 -9.17
C ALA A 148 7.80 4.09 -9.77
N PHE A 149 8.14 5.36 -9.98
CA PHE A 149 9.48 5.74 -10.46
C PHE A 149 10.57 5.40 -9.44
N ARG A 150 10.37 5.72 -8.16
CA ARG A 150 11.33 5.38 -7.11
C ARG A 150 11.57 3.89 -6.95
N ILE A 151 10.55 3.06 -7.14
CA ILE A 151 10.74 1.61 -7.21
C ILE A 151 11.60 1.27 -8.43
N ALA A 152 11.28 1.78 -9.62
CA ALA A 152 12.06 1.45 -10.82
C ALA A 152 13.54 1.91 -10.75
N ASP A 153 13.81 3.00 -10.04
CA ASP A 153 15.16 3.60 -9.93
C ASP A 153 15.99 3.02 -8.77
N ALA A 154 15.39 2.28 -7.85
CA ALA A 154 16.11 1.78 -6.67
C ALA A 154 17.00 0.56 -7.01
N GLU A 155 18.30 0.68 -6.70
CA GLU A 155 19.33 -0.30 -7.05
C GLU A 155 19.16 -1.67 -6.38
N ASP A 156 18.46 -1.71 -5.25
CA ASP A 156 18.23 -2.91 -4.44
C ASP A 156 16.98 -3.70 -4.84
N ASN A 157 16.36 -3.38 -5.97
CA ASN A 157 15.22 -4.12 -6.48
C ASN A 157 15.32 -4.44 -7.99
N ALA A 158 14.54 -5.43 -8.41
CA ALA A 158 14.57 -5.96 -9.77
C ALA A 158 13.45 -5.40 -10.67
N PHE A 159 12.70 -4.39 -10.24
CA PHE A 159 11.61 -3.84 -11.04
C PHE A 159 12.15 -2.98 -12.17
N THR A 160 11.83 -3.35 -13.40
CA THR A 160 11.87 -2.42 -14.53
C THR A 160 10.78 -1.36 -14.39
N LEU A 161 10.96 -0.19 -15.02
CA LEU A 161 9.94 0.86 -15.05
C LEU A 161 8.56 0.34 -15.50
N PRO A 162 8.42 -0.46 -16.59
CA PRO A 162 7.13 -1.02 -16.95
C PRO A 162 6.52 -1.91 -15.86
N GLN A 163 7.31 -2.73 -15.17
CA GLN A 163 6.82 -3.56 -14.07
C GLN A 163 6.36 -2.69 -12.89
N ALA A 164 7.09 -1.63 -12.55
CA ALA A 164 6.71 -0.72 -11.47
C ALA A 164 5.41 0.03 -11.79
N ILE A 165 5.22 0.47 -13.04
CA ILE A 165 3.97 1.10 -13.49
C ILE A 165 2.77 0.15 -13.39
N ARG A 166 2.97 -1.16 -13.57
CA ARG A 166 1.89 -2.16 -13.42
C ARG A 166 1.37 -2.24 -11.99
N LEU A 167 2.21 -1.95 -10.97
CA LEU A 167 1.80 -1.92 -9.56
C LEU A 167 0.69 -0.89 -9.27
N VAL A 168 0.63 0.20 -10.05
CA VAL A 168 -0.34 1.29 -9.88
C VAL A 168 -1.44 1.32 -10.95
N SER A 169 -1.43 0.37 -11.89
CA SER A 169 -2.34 0.35 -13.04
C SER A 169 -2.96 -1.02 -13.29
N GLN A 170 -2.25 -1.90 -14.00
CA GLN A 170 -2.78 -3.19 -14.45
C GLN A 170 -3.09 -4.13 -13.28
N HIS A 171 -2.18 -4.26 -12.30
CA HIS A 171 -2.38 -5.16 -11.17
C HIS A 171 -3.59 -4.80 -10.30
N PRO A 172 -3.80 -3.52 -9.87
CA PRO A 172 -5.01 -3.18 -9.13
C PRO A 172 -6.29 -3.43 -9.93
N ALA A 173 -6.30 -3.18 -11.24
CA ALA A 173 -7.47 -3.50 -12.05
C ALA A 173 -7.72 -5.01 -12.19
N GLN A 174 -6.69 -5.81 -12.44
CA GLN A 174 -6.81 -7.28 -12.48
C GLN A 174 -7.33 -7.84 -11.16
N ALA A 175 -6.81 -7.37 -10.02
CA ALA A 175 -7.27 -7.76 -8.69
C ALA A 175 -8.75 -7.39 -8.45
N LEU A 176 -9.25 -6.36 -9.15
CA LEU A 176 -10.64 -5.94 -9.10
C LEU A 176 -11.53 -6.56 -10.21
N GLY A 177 -10.96 -7.39 -11.09
CA GLY A 177 -11.68 -7.94 -12.25
C GLY A 177 -12.02 -6.90 -13.32
N LEU A 178 -11.28 -5.79 -13.36
CA LEU A 178 -11.40 -4.74 -14.36
C LEU A 178 -10.40 -5.02 -15.50
N THR A 179 -10.89 -5.09 -16.73
CA THR A 179 -10.03 -5.17 -17.91
C THR A 179 -9.55 -3.76 -18.26
N ILE A 180 -8.27 -3.46 -18.01
CA ILE A 180 -7.64 -2.32 -18.67
C ILE A 180 -7.03 -2.87 -19.97
N ALA A 181 -7.55 -2.43 -21.11
CA ALA A 181 -6.83 -2.65 -22.36
C ALA A 181 -5.52 -1.88 -22.24
N ALA A 182 -4.38 -2.58 -22.29
CA ALA A 182 -3.14 -1.91 -22.63
C ALA A 182 -3.40 -1.26 -23.99
N SER A 183 -3.28 0.06 -24.08
CA SER A 183 -3.17 0.67 -25.39
C SER A 183 -1.94 0.06 -26.03
N SER A 184 -2.14 -0.87 -26.97
CA SER A 184 -1.08 -1.25 -27.90
C SER A 184 -0.49 0.05 -28.43
N PRO A 185 0.85 0.18 -28.55
CA PRO A 185 1.39 1.28 -29.33
C PRO A 185 0.69 1.19 -30.68
N ARG A 186 -0.23 2.12 -30.95
CA ARG A 186 -0.93 2.13 -32.23
C ARG A 186 0.19 2.33 -33.24
N GLU A 187 0.45 1.32 -34.07
CA GLU A 187 1.11 1.46 -35.36
C GLU A 187 0.24 2.34 -36.26
N ASN A 188 0.13 3.61 -35.90
CA ASN A 188 -0.25 4.66 -36.83
C ASN A 188 0.99 5.55 -36.98
N ALA A 189 2.09 4.94 -37.41
CA ALA A 189 3.08 5.67 -38.17
C ALA A 189 2.45 5.90 -39.56
N PRO A 190 2.19 7.14 -39.98
CA PRO A 190 1.93 7.39 -41.39
C PRO A 190 3.20 7.04 -42.16
N THR A 191 3.21 5.88 -42.80
CA THR A 191 4.17 5.56 -43.86
C THR A 191 3.85 6.46 -45.05
N GLY A 192 4.51 7.61 -45.14
CA GLY A 192 4.49 8.45 -46.33
C GLY A 192 4.66 9.95 -46.07
N ALA A 193 5.84 10.44 -46.43
CA ALA A 193 6.17 11.81 -46.84
C ALA A 193 6.23 12.92 -45.76
N GLY A 194 7.45 13.42 -45.55
CA GLY A 194 7.73 14.77 -45.04
C GLY A 194 8.57 14.80 -43.77
N ALA A 195 9.86 15.05 -43.90
CA ALA A 195 10.73 15.39 -42.76
C ALA A 195 10.14 16.59 -41.99
N PRO A 196 10.03 16.56 -40.66
CA PRO A 196 9.51 17.70 -39.91
C PRO A 196 10.51 18.85 -39.96
N SER A 197 10.05 20.00 -40.46
CA SER A 197 10.77 21.26 -40.30
C SER A 197 10.97 21.56 -38.81
N ARG A 198 12.17 22.00 -38.45
CA ARG A 198 12.50 22.43 -37.09
C ARG A 198 11.52 23.52 -36.65
N ARG A 199 10.64 23.22 -35.70
CA ARG A 199 9.94 24.27 -34.94
C ARG A 199 10.97 24.99 -34.09
N THR A 200 11.32 26.20 -34.50
CA THR A 200 11.98 27.18 -33.65
C THR A 200 11.04 27.55 -32.51
N TYR A 201 11.42 27.23 -31.27
CA TYR A 201 10.84 27.87 -30.10
C TYR A 201 11.34 29.33 -30.04
N PRO A 202 10.49 30.33 -29.77
CA PRO A 202 10.98 31.66 -29.47
C PRO A 202 11.79 31.62 -28.17
N ASP A 203 12.95 32.26 -28.18
CA ASP A 203 13.87 32.37 -27.06
C ASP A 203 13.14 32.85 -25.79
N ARG A 204 13.22 32.05 -24.72
CA ARG A 204 12.94 32.54 -23.37
C ARG A 204 14.15 33.34 -22.89
N PRO A 205 13.98 34.55 -22.35
CA PRO A 205 15.12 35.30 -21.82
C PRO A 205 15.73 34.56 -20.62
N CYS A 206 17.05 34.41 -20.66
CA CYS A 206 17.87 33.86 -19.60
C CYS A 206 17.65 34.66 -18.29
N LEU A 207 17.11 34.01 -17.26
CA LEU A 207 17.17 34.52 -15.89
C LEU A 207 18.61 34.37 -15.39
N ALA A 208 19.24 35.50 -15.07
CA ALA A 208 20.59 35.58 -14.54
C ALA A 208 20.72 34.93 -13.15
N PRO A 209 21.90 34.44 -12.76
CA PRO A 209 22.11 33.74 -11.51
C PRO A 209 22.29 34.71 -10.34
N GLY A 210 21.55 34.45 -9.26
CA GLY A 210 21.98 34.76 -7.90
C GLY A 210 21.37 36.01 -7.25
N LYS A 211 20.65 35.78 -6.15
CA LYS A 211 21.00 36.31 -4.83
C LYS A 211 20.28 35.50 -3.75
N ARG A 212 21.07 34.91 -2.85
CA ARG A 212 20.61 34.43 -1.53
C ARG A 212 20.14 35.64 -0.74
N VAL A 213 19.01 35.52 -0.05
CA VAL A 213 18.68 36.37 1.09
C VAL A 213 17.91 35.48 2.09
N PHE A 214 18.54 35.31 3.26
CA PHE A 214 18.14 34.76 4.56
C PHE A 214 17.14 33.59 4.63
#